data_AF-A0A7W5SBM5-F1
#
_entry.id   AF-A0A7W5SBM5-F1
#
_cell.length_a   1.000
_cell.length_b   1.000
_cell.length_c   1.000
_cell.angle_alpha   90.00
_cell.angle_beta   90.00
_cell.angle_gamma   90.00
#
_symmetry.space_group_name_H-M   'P 1'
#
loop_
_entity.id
_entity.type
_entity.pdbx_description
1 polymer ?
#
loop_
_entity_poly.entity_id
_entity_poly.type
_entity_poly.pdbx_seq_one_letter_code
_entity_poly.pdbx_strand_id
1 'polypeptide(L)'
;MGLPCHFAFARSAGIKPDNQAVIEAIRGNPPLIVFGSFNERMYMAEAGARGVYIPASFPGAVIRRHTGTPFMGYAGATYLIQEVCNALFDALFHILPLAGQLDQVEATPARIDRDVAWDDDAKAALDAVIEREPVLVRISAAKRIRDAAERGARRAGEASISTDRLAHAITESRGR
;
A
#
# COMPACT_ATOMS: atom_id res chain seq x y z
N MET A 1 -12.49 -8.39 7.23
CA MET A 1 -12.02 -7.22 6.44
C MET A 1 -11.34 -7.61 5.14
N GLY A 2 -10.78 -8.82 5.00
CA GLY A 2 -10.17 -9.25 3.73
C GLY A 2 -8.79 -8.64 3.45
N LEU A 3 -8.24 -7.87 4.39
CA LEU A 3 -6.90 -7.30 4.31
C LEU A 3 -5.85 -8.34 4.77
N PRO A 4 -4.65 -8.36 4.16
CA PRO A 4 -3.57 -9.24 4.58
C PRO A 4 -3.08 -8.88 5.99
N CYS A 5 -2.92 -9.89 6.85
CA CYS A 5 -2.36 -9.73 8.19
C CYS A 5 -0.87 -10.07 8.16
N HIS A 6 -0.02 -9.05 8.37
CA HIS A 6 1.44 -9.20 8.33
C HIS A 6 2.00 -9.83 9.60
N PHE A 7 1.45 -9.46 10.76
CA PHE A 7 1.77 -10.05 12.05
C PHE A 7 0.60 -9.88 13.01
N ALA A 8 0.56 -10.72 14.04
CA ALA A 8 -0.38 -10.60 15.15
C ALA A 8 0.31 -11.01 16.45
N PHE A 9 0.40 -10.08 17.40
CA PHE A 9 0.96 -10.32 18.72
C PHE A 9 -0.13 -10.09 19.77
N ALA A 10 -0.46 -11.15 20.51
CA ALA A 10 -1.40 -11.06 21.61
C ALA A 10 -0.66 -10.66 22.89
N ARG A 11 -1.31 -9.83 23.72
CA ARG A 11 -0.86 -9.56 25.08
C ARG A 11 -1.64 -10.46 26.03
N SER A 12 -0.95 -10.99 27.03
CA SER A 12 -1.54 -11.84 28.05
C SER A 12 -1.32 -11.20 29.43
N ALA A 13 -2.33 -11.27 30.29
CA ALA A 13 -2.24 -10.72 31.63
C ALA A 13 -1.08 -11.37 32.41
N GLY A 14 -0.26 -10.54 33.06
CA GLY A 14 0.89 -10.99 33.83
C GLY A 14 2.11 -11.41 33.01
N ILE A 15 2.04 -11.39 31.68
CA ILE A 15 3.15 -11.77 30.80
C ILE A 15 3.67 -10.53 30.09
N LYS A 16 4.98 -10.28 30.20
CA LYS A 16 5.63 -9.18 29.50
C LYS A 16 5.58 -9.46 27.98
N PRO A 17 5.03 -8.55 27.16
CA PRO A 17 5.07 -8.70 25.71
C PRO A 17 6.51 -8.72 25.19
N ASP A 18 6.77 -9.54 24.17
CA ASP A 18 8.05 -9.54 23.45
C ASP A 18 8.12 -8.34 22.52
N ASN A 19 8.53 -7.20 23.06
CA ASN A 19 8.63 -5.95 22.30
C ASN A 19 9.66 -6.04 21.16
N GLN A 20 10.72 -6.84 21.34
CA GLN A 20 11.79 -6.95 20.33
C GLN A 20 11.27 -7.64 19.08
N ALA A 21 10.51 -8.73 19.23
CA ALA A 21 9.84 -9.39 18.12
C ALA A 21 8.88 -8.45 17.36
N VAL A 22 8.15 -7.59 18.07
CA VAL A 22 7.26 -6.59 17.43
C VAL A 22 8.05 -5.55 16.64
N ILE A 23 9.16 -5.04 17.19
CA ILE A 23 10.03 -4.07 16.51
C ILE A 23 10.62 -4.68 15.24
N GLU A 24 11.10 -5.92 15.32
CA GLU A 24 11.66 -6.63 14.17
C GLU A 24 10.62 -6.88 13.08
N ALA A 25 9.40 -7.28 13.47
CA ALA A 25 8.29 -7.45 12.52
C ALA A 25 7.93 -6.14 11.80
N ILE A 26 7.87 -5.02 12.53
CA ILE A 26 7.58 -3.69 11.96
C ILE A 26 8.70 -3.25 11.01
N ARG A 27 9.97 -3.46 11.38
CA ARG A 27 11.12 -3.08 10.54
C ARG A 27 11.23 -3.92 9.28
N GLY A 28 10.97 -5.22 9.38
CA GLY A 28 11.10 -6.15 8.26
C GLY A 28 10.01 -5.97 7.21
N ASN A 29 8.77 -5.72 7.63
CA ASN A 29 7.66 -5.46 6.73
C ASN A 29 6.65 -4.48 7.35
N PRO A 30 6.86 -3.17 7.19
CA PRO A 30 6.03 -2.16 7.85
C PRO A 30 4.60 -2.19 7.30
N PRO A 31 3.59 -2.50 8.14
CA PRO A 31 2.21 -2.60 7.68
C PRO A 31 1.60 -1.21 7.41
N LEU A 32 0.65 -1.13 6.47
CA LEU A 32 -0.10 0.09 6.21
C LEU A 32 -1.01 0.51 7.37
N ILE A 33 -1.51 -0.44 8.15
CA ILE A 33 -2.37 -0.20 9.31
C ILE A 33 -1.85 -1.03 10.48
N VAL A 34 -1.68 -0.38 11.64
CA VAL A 34 -1.34 -1.04 12.89
C VAL A 34 -2.45 -0.85 13.90
N PHE A 35 -3.07 -1.95 14.33
CA PHE A 35 -3.89 -1.97 15.54
C PHE A 35 -3.00 -2.28 16.73
N GLY A 36 -2.88 -1.35 17.67
CA GLY A 36 -1.99 -1.55 18.80
C GLY A 36 -2.13 -0.55 19.93
N SER A 37 -1.07 -0.42 20.70
CA SER A 37 -0.87 0.57 21.74
C SER A 37 0.06 1.69 21.27
N PHE A 38 0.27 2.68 22.14
CA PHE A 38 1.20 3.77 21.87
C PHE A 38 2.64 3.28 21.61
N ASN A 39 3.02 2.12 22.13
CA ASN A 39 4.32 1.52 21.87
C ASN A 39 4.50 1.16 20.39
N GLU A 40 3.53 0.48 19.78
CA GLU A 40 3.61 0.12 18.37
C GLU A 40 3.59 1.36 17.47
N ARG A 41 2.89 2.44 17.88
CA ARG A 41 2.98 3.74 17.21
C ARG A 41 4.41 4.30 17.25
N MET A 42 5.08 4.20 18.39
CA MET A 42 6.47 4.65 18.54
C MET A 42 7.42 3.81 17.67
N TYR A 43 7.27 2.48 17.65
CA TYR A 43 8.08 1.58 16.83
C TYR A 43 7.91 1.86 15.32
N MET A 44 6.69 2.16 14.88
CA MET A 44 6.43 2.60 13.50
C MET A 44 7.19 3.89 13.17
N ALA A 45 7.17 4.87 14.07
CA ALA A 45 7.90 6.13 13.88
C ALA A 45 9.42 5.93 13.84
N GLU A 46 9.98 5.12 14.73
CA GLU A 46 11.41 4.78 14.75
C GLU A 46 11.86 4.04 13.49
N ALA A 47 11.00 3.20 12.92
CA ALA A 47 11.25 2.51 11.66
C ALA A 47 11.06 3.40 10.41
N GLY A 48 10.60 4.66 10.58
CA GLY A 48 10.24 5.53 9.45
C GLY A 48 9.05 5.00 8.64
N ALA A 49 8.22 4.14 9.24
CA ALA A 49 7.08 3.53 8.59
C ALA A 49 5.96 4.58 8.39
N ARG A 50 5.37 4.57 7.20
CA ARG A 50 4.29 5.51 6.79
C ARG A 50 2.88 4.97 7.04
N GLY A 51 2.77 3.88 7.79
CA GLY A 51 1.47 3.28 8.11
C GLY A 51 0.70 4.08 9.15
N VAL A 52 -0.63 3.91 9.13
CA VAL A 52 -1.53 4.57 10.06
C VAL A 52 -1.72 3.71 11.31
N TYR A 53 -1.63 4.34 12.47
CA TYR A 53 -1.88 3.70 13.76
C TYR A 53 -3.34 3.86 14.19
N ILE A 54 -4.02 2.75 14.45
CA ILE A 54 -5.35 2.72 15.06
C ILE A 54 -5.20 2.29 16.53
N PRO A 55 -5.56 3.15 17.49
CA PRO A 55 -5.47 2.80 18.90
C PRO A 55 -6.43 1.67 19.21
N ALA A 56 -5.90 0.50 19.53
CA ALA A 56 -6.64 -0.74 19.83
C ALA A 56 -6.37 -1.26 21.24
N SER A 57 -5.23 -0.90 21.84
CA SER A 57 -4.77 -1.43 23.13
C SER A 57 -4.07 -0.35 23.99
N PHE A 58 -3.84 -0.68 25.26
CA PHE A 58 -3.09 0.14 26.21
C PHE A 58 -1.62 -0.29 26.26
N PRO A 59 -0.65 0.59 26.62
CA PRO A 59 -0.82 1.97 27.10
C PRO A 59 -1.16 2.94 25.96
N GLY A 60 -1.90 4.00 26.30
CA GLY A 60 -2.31 5.03 25.35
C GLY A 60 -3.57 5.75 25.84
N ALA A 61 -3.74 7.01 25.46
CA ALA A 61 -4.96 7.75 25.72
C ALA A 61 -6.06 7.25 24.76
N VAL A 62 -6.73 6.18 25.17
CA VAL A 62 -7.76 5.53 24.39
C VAL A 62 -9.11 5.78 25.06
N ILE A 63 -9.93 6.64 24.46
CA ILE A 63 -11.28 6.93 24.95
C ILE A 63 -12.25 5.97 24.25
N ARG A 64 -12.77 4.98 24.98
CA ARG A 64 -13.81 4.06 24.50
C ARG A 64 -15.15 4.48 25.06
N ARG A 65 -16.06 4.94 24.21
CA ARG A 65 -17.43 5.29 24.58
C ARG A 65 -18.40 4.41 23.80
N HIS A 66 -19.53 4.06 24.42
CA HIS A 66 -20.55 3.26 23.75
C HIS A 66 -21.04 3.95 22.46
N THR A 67 -21.22 5.27 22.51
CA THR A 67 -21.48 6.13 21.35
C THR A 67 -20.21 6.86 20.96
N GLY A 68 -19.90 6.87 19.68
CA GLY A 68 -18.71 7.55 19.12
C GLY A 68 -17.58 6.58 18.82
N THR A 69 -17.03 5.90 19.83
CA THR A 69 -15.82 5.06 19.69
C THR A 69 -15.94 3.64 20.27
N PRO A 70 -17.05 2.90 20.04
CA PRO A 70 -17.17 1.53 20.54
C PRO A 70 -16.22 0.60 19.78
N PHE A 71 -15.69 -0.42 20.46
CA PHE A 71 -14.93 -1.52 19.84
C PHE A 71 -15.71 -2.84 19.82
N MET A 72 -16.85 -2.89 20.52
CA MET A 72 -17.66 -4.10 20.70
C MET A 72 -19.03 -3.94 20.05
N GLY A 73 -19.66 -5.08 19.74
CA GLY A 73 -20.98 -5.14 19.12
C GLY A 73 -21.01 -4.59 17.70
N TYR A 74 -22.22 -4.48 17.13
CA TYR A 74 -22.41 -4.01 15.75
C TYR A 74 -21.91 -2.58 15.54
N ALA A 75 -22.18 -1.68 16.49
CA ALA A 75 -21.69 -0.31 16.43
C ALA A 75 -20.15 -0.26 16.41
N GLY A 76 -19.48 -1.15 17.16
CA GLY A 76 -18.03 -1.25 17.15
C GLY A 76 -17.48 -1.79 15.83
N ALA A 77 -18.16 -2.75 15.21
CA ALA A 77 -17.80 -3.22 13.87
C ALA A 77 -17.88 -2.08 12.84
N THR A 78 -18.96 -1.29 12.86
CA THR A 78 -19.11 -0.11 12.00
C THR A 78 -18.00 0.92 12.25
N TYR A 79 -17.73 1.23 13.52
CA TYR A 79 -16.66 2.16 13.89
C TYR A 79 -15.28 1.69 13.41
N LEU A 80 -14.92 0.42 13.61
CA LEU A 80 -13.64 -0.12 13.17
C LEU A 80 -13.47 -0.10 11.65
N ILE A 81 -14.54 -0.41 10.90
CA ILE A 81 -14.52 -0.30 9.44
C ILE A 81 -14.29 1.15 9.03
N GLN A 82 -14.98 2.11 9.67
CA GLN A 82 -14.77 3.53 9.41
C GLN A 82 -13.32 3.95 9.66
N GLU A 83 -12.73 3.59 10.80
CA GLU A 83 -11.34 3.94 11.12
C GLU A 83 -10.34 3.35 10.12
N VAL A 84 -10.58 2.10 9.70
CA VAL A 84 -9.76 1.46 8.66
C VAL A 84 -9.91 2.18 7.33
N CYS A 85 -11.13 2.49 6.89
CA CYS A 85 -11.36 3.22 5.65
C CYS A 85 -10.67 4.59 5.68
N ASN A 86 -10.83 5.35 6.77
CA ASN A 86 -10.19 6.64 6.95
C ASN A 86 -8.66 6.52 6.88
N ALA A 87 -8.09 5.52 7.54
CA ALA A 87 -6.66 5.22 7.49
C ALA A 87 -6.18 4.90 6.07
N LEU A 88 -6.94 4.11 5.31
CA LEU A 88 -6.61 3.78 3.92
C LEU A 88 -6.65 5.01 3.00
N PHE A 89 -7.63 5.90 3.19
CA PHE A 89 -7.71 7.16 2.42
C PHE A 89 -6.59 8.14 2.79
N ASP A 90 -6.22 8.23 4.06
CA ASP A 90 -5.09 9.06 4.49
C ASP A 90 -3.76 8.51 3.95
N ALA A 91 -3.57 7.19 3.99
CA ALA A 91 -2.42 6.55 3.35
C ALA A 91 -2.38 6.83 1.83
N LEU A 92 -3.54 6.81 1.17
CA LEU A 92 -3.66 7.13 -0.25
C LEU A 92 -3.21 8.58 -0.54
N PHE A 93 -3.54 9.55 0.32
CA PHE A 93 -3.10 10.94 0.15
C PHE A 93 -1.57 11.08 0.09
N HIS A 94 -0.84 10.28 0.87
CA HIS A 94 0.62 10.28 0.88
C HIS A 94 1.25 9.53 -0.31
N ILE A 95 0.44 8.83 -1.10
CA ILE A 95 0.88 8.05 -2.26
C ILE A 95 0.48 8.73 -3.56
N LEU A 96 -0.65 9.42 -3.59
CA LEU A 96 -1.10 10.15 -4.76
C LEU A 96 -0.16 11.33 -5.05
N PRO A 97 0.13 11.60 -6.34
CA PRO A 97 0.87 12.79 -6.71
C PRO A 97 0.10 14.04 -6.27
N LEU A 98 0.84 15.07 -5.85
CA LEU A 98 0.27 16.37 -5.54
C LEU A 98 -0.42 16.95 -6.78
N ALA A 99 -1.42 17.81 -6.60
CA ALA A 99 -2.17 18.41 -7.71
C ALA A 99 -1.26 19.00 -8.80
N GLY A 100 -0.21 19.73 -8.42
CA GLY A 100 0.75 20.29 -9.39
C GLY A 100 1.59 19.24 -10.14
N GLN A 101 1.75 18.02 -9.62
CA GLN A 101 2.38 16.90 -10.32
C GLN A 101 1.40 16.20 -11.27
N LEU A 102 0.10 16.17 -10.92
CA LEU A 102 -0.96 15.68 -11.80
C LEU A 102 -1.13 16.58 -13.03
N ASP A 103 -0.99 17.89 -12.86
CA ASP A 103 -1.06 18.86 -13.96
C ASP A 103 0.18 18.85 -14.88
N GLN A 104 1.31 18.30 -14.42
CA GLN A 104 2.52 18.10 -15.22
C GLN A 104 2.47 16.86 -16.13
N VAL A 105 1.39 16.08 -16.07
CA VAL A 105 1.24 14.91 -16.94
C VAL A 105 1.08 15.40 -18.38
N GLU A 106 1.95 14.90 -19.28
CA GLU A 106 1.85 15.16 -20.72
C GLU A 106 0.44 14.84 -21.21
N ALA A 107 -0.14 15.76 -21.99
CA ALA A 107 -1.47 15.59 -22.56
C ALA A 107 -1.57 14.23 -23.25
N THR A 108 -2.61 13.46 -22.90
CA THR A 108 -2.89 12.17 -23.53
C THR A 108 -2.91 12.34 -25.05
N PRO A 109 -1.98 11.70 -25.80
CA PRO A 109 -1.93 11.87 -27.24
C PRO A 109 -3.28 11.51 -27.86
N ALA A 110 -3.85 12.42 -28.64
CA ALA A 110 -5.18 12.26 -29.24
C ALA A 110 -5.23 11.19 -30.36
N ARG A 111 -4.09 10.58 -30.71
CA ARG A 111 -4.01 9.52 -31.73
C ARG A 111 -4.12 8.15 -31.08
N ILE A 112 -4.98 7.32 -31.67
CA ILE A 112 -5.05 5.89 -31.43
C ILE A 112 -3.72 5.29 -31.92
N ASP A 113 -2.75 5.19 -31.03
CA ASP A 113 -1.51 4.45 -31.29
C ASP A 113 -1.82 2.97 -31.47
N ARG A 114 -1.00 2.28 -32.29
CA ARG A 114 -1.13 0.83 -32.50
C ARG A 114 -1.11 0.10 -31.15
N ASP A 115 -2.07 -0.82 -30.97
CA ASP A 115 -2.05 -1.78 -29.87
C ASP A 115 -0.76 -2.60 -29.94
N VAL A 116 0.03 -2.58 -28.86
CA VAL A 116 1.25 -3.38 -28.73
C VAL A 116 0.87 -4.69 -28.06
N ALA A 117 1.20 -5.82 -28.68
CA ALA A 117 0.91 -7.13 -28.10
C ALA A 117 1.75 -7.35 -26.83
N TRP A 118 1.26 -8.18 -25.91
CA TRP A 118 2.01 -8.57 -24.72
C TRP A 118 2.35 -10.05 -24.80
N ASP A 119 3.63 -10.37 -24.63
CA ASP A 119 4.07 -11.75 -24.48
C ASP A 119 3.53 -12.30 -23.15
N ASP A 120 3.18 -13.60 -23.10
CA ASP A 120 2.57 -14.18 -21.91
C ASP A 120 3.50 -14.18 -20.69
N ASP A 121 4.81 -14.37 -20.91
CA ASP A 121 5.83 -14.27 -19.86
C ASP A 121 5.92 -12.85 -19.30
N ALA A 122 5.75 -11.82 -20.13
CA ALA A 122 5.73 -10.43 -19.69
C ALA A 122 4.47 -10.14 -18.85
N LYS A 123 3.31 -10.67 -19.22
CA LYS A 123 2.08 -10.54 -18.40
C LYS A 123 2.26 -11.20 -17.03
N ALA A 124 2.78 -12.42 -17.01
CA ALA A 124 3.01 -13.16 -15.76
C ALA A 124 4.00 -12.41 -14.84
N ALA A 125 5.06 -11.84 -15.40
CA ALA A 125 6.01 -11.03 -14.66
C ALA A 125 5.39 -9.73 -14.13
N LEU A 126 4.52 -9.07 -14.90
CA LEU A 126 3.80 -7.88 -14.46
C LEU A 126 2.88 -8.19 -13.28
N ASP A 127 2.10 -9.28 -13.36
CA ASP A 127 1.20 -9.71 -12.29
C ASP A 127 1.97 -10.04 -11.00
N ALA A 128 3.11 -10.71 -11.11
CA ALA A 128 3.98 -11.02 -9.98
C ALA A 128 4.55 -9.76 -9.29
N VAL A 129 4.78 -8.69 -10.06
CA VAL A 129 5.21 -7.39 -9.51
C VAL A 129 4.05 -6.66 -8.84
N ILE A 130 2.88 -6.61 -9.49
CA ILE A 130 1.67 -5.99 -8.94
C ILE A 130 1.25 -6.65 -7.62
N GLU A 131 1.36 -7.97 -7.51
CA GLU A 131 0.97 -8.69 -6.29
C GLU A 131 1.83 -8.30 -5.07
N ARG A 132 3.09 -7.87 -5.30
CA ARG A 132 3.99 -7.38 -4.25
C ARG A 132 3.69 -5.94 -3.83
N GLU A 133 2.95 -5.20 -4.64
CA GLU A 133 2.54 -3.84 -4.31
C GLU A 133 1.41 -3.85 -3.27
N PRO A 134 1.36 -2.87 -2.35
CA PRO A 134 0.26 -2.73 -1.41
C PRO A 134 -1.09 -2.63 -2.13
N VAL A 135 -2.12 -3.31 -1.61
CA VAL A 135 -3.43 -3.45 -2.27
C VAL A 135 -4.01 -2.12 -2.76
N LEU A 136 -3.84 -1.03 -2.00
CA LEU A 136 -4.33 0.30 -2.35
C LEU A 136 -3.73 0.88 -3.64
N VAL A 137 -2.49 0.51 -3.96
CA VAL A 137 -1.75 1.10 -5.08
C VAL A 137 -1.61 0.15 -6.26
N ARG A 138 -2.11 -1.08 -6.15
CA ARG A 138 -1.98 -2.09 -7.22
C ARG A 138 -2.50 -1.60 -8.55
N ILE A 139 -3.65 -0.91 -8.57
CA ILE A 139 -4.26 -0.40 -9.81
C ILE A 139 -3.40 0.72 -10.43
N SER A 140 -2.97 1.70 -9.63
CA SER A 140 -2.16 2.81 -10.12
C SER A 140 -0.75 2.36 -10.52
N ALA A 141 -0.16 1.43 -9.77
CA ALA A 141 1.11 0.80 -10.10
C ALA A 141 1.03 -0.02 -11.38
N ALA A 142 0.00 -0.87 -11.53
CA ALA A 142 -0.25 -1.64 -12.75
C ALA A 142 -0.36 -0.73 -13.97
N LYS A 143 -1.17 0.33 -13.87
CA LYS A 143 -1.32 1.32 -14.94
C LYS A 143 0.01 1.99 -15.27
N ARG A 144 0.73 2.51 -14.26
CA ARG A 144 2.01 3.21 -14.45
C ARG A 144 3.07 2.33 -15.14
N ILE A 145 3.20 1.08 -14.73
CA ILE A 145 4.16 0.12 -15.32
C ILE A 145 3.75 -0.24 -16.75
N ARG A 146 2.46 -0.51 -16.98
CA ARG A 146 1.92 -0.81 -18.32
C ARG A 146 2.14 0.36 -19.28
N ASP A 147 1.77 1.56 -18.87
CA ASP A 147 1.94 2.77 -19.69
C ASP A 147 3.43 3.01 -20.01
N ALA A 148 4.34 2.76 -19.06
CA ALA A 148 5.78 2.87 -19.29
C ALA A 148 6.30 1.82 -20.28
N ALA A 149 5.87 0.56 -20.13
CA ALA A 149 6.26 -0.52 -21.02
C ALA A 149 5.78 -0.26 -22.46
N GLU A 150 4.52 0.14 -22.63
CA GLU A 150 3.96 0.48 -23.94
C GLU A 150 4.65 1.69 -24.58
N ARG A 151 4.90 2.76 -23.82
CA ARG A 151 5.68 3.91 -24.32
C ARG A 151 7.08 3.47 -24.77
N GLY A 152 7.75 2.62 -23.99
CA GLY A 152 9.07 2.09 -24.32
C GLY A 152 9.07 1.26 -25.60
N ALA A 153 8.12 0.32 -25.73
CA ALA A 153 7.98 -0.52 -26.91
C ALA A 153 7.69 0.30 -28.17
N ARG A 154 6.77 1.28 -28.07
CA ARG A 154 6.45 2.20 -29.19
C ARG A 154 7.66 3.01 -29.63
N ARG A 155 8.44 3.57 -28.69
CA ARG A 155 9.67 4.33 -29.01
C ARG A 155 10.73 3.45 -29.69
N ALA A 156 10.79 2.18 -29.34
CA ALA A 156 11.72 1.20 -29.93
C ALA A 156 11.20 0.57 -31.25
N GLY A 157 9.93 0.79 -31.60
CA GLY A 157 9.30 0.15 -32.77
C GLY A 157 9.03 -1.35 -32.58
N GLU A 158 8.92 -1.82 -31.34
CA GLU A 158 8.66 -3.22 -31.00
C GLU A 158 7.20 -3.59 -31.27
N ALA A 159 6.97 -4.79 -31.81
CA ALA A 159 5.62 -5.29 -32.09
C ALA A 159 4.95 -5.92 -30.85
N SER A 160 5.75 -6.41 -29.89
CA SER A 160 5.26 -6.94 -28.61
C SER A 160 6.15 -6.51 -27.44
N ILE A 161 5.58 -6.57 -26.24
CA ILE A 161 6.25 -6.27 -24.98
C ILE A 161 6.85 -7.56 -24.42
N SER A 162 8.17 -7.64 -24.48
CA SER A 162 8.96 -8.72 -23.89
C SER A 162 9.19 -8.51 -22.40
N THR A 163 9.69 -9.55 -21.73
CA THR A 163 10.13 -9.50 -20.33
C THR A 163 11.24 -8.46 -20.10
N ASP A 164 12.17 -8.31 -21.04
CA ASP A 164 13.24 -7.31 -20.97
C ASP A 164 12.69 -5.88 -21.02
N ARG A 165 11.75 -5.62 -21.93
CA ARG A 165 11.07 -4.31 -22.03
C ARG A 165 10.32 -3.97 -20.75
N LEU A 166 9.64 -4.97 -20.18
CA LEU A 166 8.95 -4.82 -18.90
C LEU A 166 9.94 -4.55 -17.75
N ALA A 167 11.08 -5.24 -17.69
CA ALA A 167 12.10 -5.01 -16.67
C ALA A 167 12.61 -3.55 -16.71
N HIS A 168 12.87 -3.02 -17.91
CA HIS A 168 13.21 -1.61 -18.08
C HIS A 168 12.10 -0.67 -17.59
N ALA A 169 10.85 -0.95 -17.92
CA ALA A 169 9.70 -0.16 -17.50
C ALA A 169 9.51 -0.17 -15.98
N ILE A 170 9.74 -1.30 -15.31
CA ILE A 170 9.68 -1.40 -13.84
C ILE A 170 10.73 -0.50 -13.21
N THR A 171 11.97 -0.53 -13.70
CA THR A 171 13.05 0.32 -13.19
C THR A 171 12.75 1.81 -13.39
N GLU A 172 12.28 2.20 -14.58
CA GLU A 172 11.86 3.58 -14.87
C GLU A 172 10.72 4.03 -13.95
N SER A 173 9.76 3.14 -13.69
CA SER A 173 8.60 3.43 -12.86
C SER A 173 8.92 3.61 -11.37
N ARG A 174 10.06 3.08 -10.89
CA ARG A 174 10.54 3.16 -9.50
C ARG A 174 11.51 4.33 -9.27
N GLY A 175 12.07 4.90 -10.34
CA GLY A 175 13.07 5.96 -10.30
C GLY A 175 12.51 7.40 -10.28
N ARG A 176 11.22 7.58 -9.96
CA ARG A 176 10.56 8.89 -9.88
C ARG A 176 10.00 9.16 -8.49
#